data_AF-A0A2Z7CM35-F1
#
_entry.id   AF-A0A2Z7CM35-F1
#
_cell.length_a   1.000
_cell.length_b   1.000
_cell.length_c   1.000
_cell.angle_alpha   90.00
_cell.angle_beta   90.00
_cell.angle_gamma   90.00
#
_symmetry.space_group_name_H-M   'P 1'
#
loop_
_entity.id
_entity.type
_entity.pdbx_description
1 polymer ?
#
loop_
_entity_poly.entity_id
_entity_poly.type
_entity_poly.pdbx_seq_one_letter_code
_entity_poly.pdbx_strand_id
1 'polypeptide(L)'
;FYYLCLAQVGSPPPLMRGFIDYACGVNDCGHIQLDGLCFKPNIVYEHASFALNQEYRPTGICTSLFYVSRSQPIKGLNLIQSRGPLAHSSLLSFILIYYMHYVYEHNM
;
A
#
# COMPACT_ATOMS: atom_id res chain seq x y z
N PHE A 1 -4.91 -2.35 -19.72
CA PHE A 1 -4.06 -1.92 -18.58
C PHE A 1 -4.89 -0.99 -17.73
N TYR A 2 -4.86 -1.13 -16.41
CA TYR A 2 -5.52 -0.21 -15.50
C TYR A 2 -4.45 0.46 -14.62
N TYR A 3 -4.72 1.70 -14.23
CA TYR A 3 -3.88 2.44 -13.31
C TYR A 3 -4.51 2.36 -11.92
N LEU A 4 -3.66 2.31 -10.91
CA LEU A 4 -4.04 2.27 -9.50
C LEU A 4 -3.21 3.31 -8.75
N CYS A 5 -3.79 3.95 -7.75
CA CYS A 5 -3.04 4.73 -6.78
C CYS A 5 -2.77 3.86 -5.54
N LEU A 6 -1.51 3.67 -5.18
CA LEU A 6 -1.07 2.80 -4.10
C LEU A 6 -0.26 3.57 -3.06
N ALA A 7 -0.39 3.19 -1.79
CA ALA A 7 0.44 3.75 -0.74
C ALA A 7 1.92 3.45 -1.00
N GLN A 8 2.83 4.33 -0.60
CA GLN A 8 4.27 4.09 -0.77
C GLN A 8 4.82 3.28 0.41
N VAL A 9 5.63 2.26 0.11
CA VAL A 9 6.31 1.46 1.15
C VAL A 9 7.28 2.39 1.87
N GLY A 10 7.12 2.53 3.19
CA GLY A 10 7.92 3.43 4.02
C GLY A 10 7.26 4.77 4.37
N SER A 11 6.04 5.06 3.87
CA SER A 11 5.33 6.25 4.37
C SER A 11 4.99 6.07 5.87
N PRO A 12 5.00 7.15 6.67
CA PRO A 12 4.71 7.05 8.09
C PRO A 12 3.31 6.48 8.35
N PRO A 13 3.14 5.46 9.22
CA PRO A 13 1.83 4.90 9.55
C PRO A 13 0.79 5.94 10.01
N PRO A 14 1.14 6.99 10.80
CA PRO A 14 0.17 8.03 11.17
C PRO A 14 -0.38 8.80 9.97
N LEU A 15 0.44 9.07 8.95
CA LEU A 15 0.02 9.75 7.73
C LEU A 15 -0.94 8.88 6.92
N MET A 16 -0.65 7.58 6.82
CA MET A 16 -1.55 6.62 6.17
C MET A 16 -2.89 6.51 6.92
N ARG A 17 -2.87 6.45 8.25
CA ARG A 17 -4.09 6.45 9.08
C ARG A 17 -4.91 7.71 8.88
N GLY A 18 -4.29 8.90 8.93
CA GLY A 18 -4.99 10.15 8.68
C GLY A 18 -5.63 10.22 7.29
N PHE A 19 -4.98 9.64 6.27
CA PHE A 19 -5.58 9.53 4.94
C PHE A 19 -6.77 8.58 4.91
N ILE A 20 -6.67 7.40 5.54
CA ILE A 20 -7.80 6.46 5.67
C ILE A 20 -8.97 7.16 6.34
N ASP A 21 -8.75 7.84 7.46
CA ASP A 21 -9.80 8.52 8.21
C ASP A 21 -10.50 9.61 7.37
N TYR A 22 -9.72 10.40 6.62
CA TYR A 22 -10.26 11.39 5.68
C TYR A 22 -11.09 10.73 4.56
N ALA A 23 -10.50 9.76 3.85
CA ALA A 23 -11.13 9.13 2.70
C ALA A 23 -12.41 8.38 3.10
N CYS A 24 -12.41 7.72 4.26
CA CYS A 24 -13.57 7.01 4.78
C CYS A 24 -14.66 7.92 5.37
N GLY A 25 -14.36 9.21 5.60
CA GLY A 25 -15.37 10.21 5.90
C GLY A 25 -16.17 10.64 4.68
N VAL A 26 -15.65 10.40 3.48
CA VAL A 26 -16.26 10.82 2.20
C VAL A 26 -16.77 9.61 1.39
N ASN A 27 -16.07 8.47 1.47
CA ASN A 27 -16.38 7.25 0.72
C ASN A 27 -16.79 6.08 1.61
N ASP A 28 -17.38 5.05 0.99
CA ASP A 28 -17.67 3.79 1.65
C ASP A 28 -16.41 2.90 1.81
N CYS A 29 -15.89 2.90 3.02
CA CYS A 29 -14.79 2.04 3.46
C CYS A 29 -15.24 0.76 4.17
N GLY A 30 -16.52 0.36 4.12
CA GLY A 30 -17.03 -0.79 4.87
C GLY A 30 -16.23 -2.09 4.67
N HIS A 31 -15.61 -2.27 3.51
CA HIS A 31 -14.75 -3.42 3.22
C HIS A 31 -13.44 -3.46 4.03
N ILE A 32 -12.87 -2.32 4.40
CA ILE A 32 -11.57 -2.22 5.12
C ILE A 32 -11.71 -1.76 6.57
N GLN A 33 -12.93 -1.48 7.03
CA GLN A 33 -13.21 -1.21 8.45
C GLN A 33 -13.35 -2.50 9.24
N LEU A 34 -13.47 -2.39 10.57
CA LEU A 34 -13.71 -3.54 11.44
C LEU A 34 -14.91 -4.34 10.92
N ASP A 35 -14.79 -5.67 10.92
CA ASP A 35 -15.75 -6.63 10.35
C ASP A 35 -15.93 -6.58 8.81
N GLY A 36 -15.18 -5.73 8.12
CA GLY A 36 -15.13 -5.68 6.66
C GLY A 36 -14.46 -6.90 6.03
N LEU A 37 -14.91 -7.27 4.83
CA LEU A 37 -14.42 -8.44 4.07
C LEU A 37 -12.90 -8.38 3.76
N CYS A 38 -12.33 -7.19 3.71
CA CYS A 38 -10.91 -6.92 3.44
C CYS A 38 -10.21 -6.27 4.65
N PHE A 39 -10.78 -6.38 5.85
CA PHE A 39 -10.14 -5.87 7.07
C PHE A 39 -8.88 -6.64 7.44
N LYS A 40 -8.88 -7.96 7.20
CA LYS A 40 -7.75 -8.84 7.51
C LYS A 40 -6.96 -9.18 6.26
N PRO A 41 -5.61 -9.15 6.33
CA PRO A 41 -4.80 -8.75 7.48
C PRO A 41 -4.92 -7.24 7.79
N ASN A 42 -4.84 -6.85 9.07
CA ASN A 42 -5.00 -5.44 9.49
C ASN A 42 -3.67 -4.70 9.26
N ILE A 43 -3.36 -4.42 7.98
CA ILE A 43 -2.16 -3.74 7.54
C ILE A 43 -2.55 -2.36 7.04
N VAL A 44 -2.09 -1.32 7.75
CA VAL A 44 -2.41 0.09 7.46
C VAL A 44 -2.09 0.48 6.01
N TYR A 45 -0.97 -0.03 5.48
CA TYR A 45 -0.57 0.19 4.10
C TYR A 45 -1.60 -0.33 3.07
N GLU A 46 -2.17 -1.52 3.31
CA GLU A 46 -3.14 -2.13 2.39
C GLU A 46 -4.48 -1.40 2.45
N HIS A 47 -4.93 -1.04 3.66
CA HIS A 47 -6.14 -0.23 3.86
C HIS A 47 -6.00 1.16 3.22
N ALA A 48 -4.84 1.81 3.36
CA ALA A 48 -4.57 3.09 2.72
C ALA A 48 -4.56 2.97 1.19
N SER A 49 -3.94 1.91 0.65
CA SER A 49 -3.94 1.65 -0.80
C SER A 49 -5.34 1.41 -1.36
N PHE A 50 -6.22 0.74 -0.60
CA PHE A 50 -7.62 0.56 -0.96
C PHE A 50 -8.37 1.90 -1.01
N ALA A 51 -8.26 2.71 0.06
CA ALA A 51 -8.89 4.02 0.13
C ALA A 51 -8.43 4.95 -1.00
N LEU A 52 -7.13 4.96 -1.31
CA LEU A 52 -6.56 5.75 -2.40
C LEU A 52 -7.06 5.35 -3.76
N ASN A 53 -7.15 4.04 -3.99
CA ASN A 53 -7.61 3.55 -5.27
C ASN A 53 -9.09 3.88 -5.52
N GLN A 54 -9.90 3.98 -4.47
CA GLN A 54 -11.28 4.46 -4.60
C GLN A 54 -11.33 5.92 -5.05
N GLU A 55 -10.50 6.80 -4.47
CA GLU A 55 -10.39 8.22 -4.86
C GLU A 55 -9.85 8.40 -6.29
N TYR A 56 -8.90 7.56 -6.69
CA TYR A 56 -8.24 7.64 -7.98
C TYR A 56 -9.16 7.29 -9.15
N ARG A 57 -10.06 6.32 -8.98
CA ARG A 57 -10.95 5.82 -10.06
C ARG A 57 -11.83 6.92 -10.69
N PRO A 58 -12.54 7.76 -9.92
CA PRO A 58 -13.37 8.82 -10.49
C PRO A 58 -12.58 10.08 -10.87
N THR A 59 -11.56 10.44 -10.08
CA THR A 59 -10.88 11.75 -10.24
C THR A 59 -9.63 11.70 -11.11
N GLY A 60 -8.97 10.54 -11.20
CA GLY A 60 -7.63 10.42 -11.76
C GLY A 60 -6.53 11.06 -10.91
N ILE A 61 -6.85 11.54 -9.70
CA ILE A 61 -5.91 12.22 -8.81
C ILE A 61 -5.32 11.19 -7.86
N CYS A 62 -4.00 11.03 -7.91
CA CYS A 62 -3.23 10.30 -6.91
C CYS A 62 -2.36 11.34 -6.19
N THR A 63 -2.62 11.57 -4.89
CA THR A 63 -1.85 12.58 -4.15
C THR A 63 -0.38 12.20 -4.08
N SER A 64 0.51 13.19 -4.04
CA SER A 64 1.97 13.04 -4.16
C SER A 64 2.62 12.24 -3.02
N LEU A 65 1.89 11.96 -1.95
CA LEU A 65 2.30 11.09 -0.86
C LEU A 65 2.28 9.59 -1.26
N PHE A 66 1.81 9.29 -2.46
CA PHE A 66 1.53 7.95 -2.98
C PHE A 66 1.98 7.82 -4.44
N TYR A 67 1.97 6.60 -4.99
CA TYR A 67 2.47 6.35 -6.34
C TYR A 67 1.43 5.68 -7.24
N VAL A 68 1.45 6.06 -8.52
CA VAL A 68 0.64 5.41 -9.55
C VAL A 68 1.35 4.16 -10.03
N SER A 69 0.66 3.02 -9.93
CA SER A 69 1.13 1.74 -10.46
C SER A 69 0.31 1.32 -11.66
N ARG A 70 0.96 0.76 -12.68
CA ARG A 70 0.31 0.19 -13.86
C ARG A 70 0.17 -1.31 -13.69
N SER A 71 -1.06 -1.77 -13.56
CA SER A 71 -1.39 -3.19 -13.49
C SER A 71 -1.97 -3.69 -14.82
N GLN A 72 -1.60 -4.92 -15.19
CA GLN A 72 -2.31 -5.70 -16.20
C GLN A 72 -3.65 -6.18 -15.63
N PRO A 73 -4.75 -6.31 -16.40
CA PRO A 73 -6.03 -6.88 -15.95
C PRO A 73 -5.81 -8.28 -15.33
N ILE A 74 -5.66 -8.33 -14.00
CA ILE A 74 -5.58 -9.59 -13.26
C ILE A 74 -7.01 -10.08 -13.13
N LYS A 75 -7.36 -11.19 -13.79
CA LYS A 75 -8.64 -11.88 -13.57
C LYS A 75 -8.63 -12.38 -12.12
N GLY A 76 -9.51 -11.82 -11.27
CA GLY A 76 -9.71 -12.25 -9.89
C GLY A 76 -8.71 -11.63 -8.91
N LEU A 77 -9.12 -10.52 -8.29
CA LEU A 77 -8.36 -9.88 -7.22
C LEU A 77 -8.58 -10.66 -5.91
N ASN A 78 -7.84 -11.76 -5.72
CA ASN A 78 -7.42 -12.13 -4.37
C ASN A 78 -6.17 -11.27 -4.10
N LEU A 79 -6.30 -10.28 -3.22
CA LEU A 79 -5.19 -9.47 -2.71
C LEU A 79 -4.30 -10.39 -1.85
N ILE A 80 -3.44 -11.15 -2.50
CA ILE A 80 -2.27 -11.75 -1.88
C ILE A 80 -1.07 -11.38 -2.75
N GLN A 81 -0.05 -10.82 -2.12
CA GLN A 81 1.24 -10.41 -2.65
C GLN A 81 1.32 -9.01 -3.30
N SER A 82 1.56 -8.03 -2.43
CA SER A 82 2.40 -6.87 -2.74
C SER A 82 3.75 -7.34 -3.33
N ARG A 83 3.88 -7.31 -4.66
CA ARG A 83 5.18 -6.99 -5.26
C ARG A 83 5.25 -5.48 -5.45
N GLY A 84 5.99 -4.82 -4.57
CA GLY A 84 6.73 -3.60 -4.91
C GLY A 84 8.15 -3.73 -4.34
N PRO A 85 9.17 -3.02 -4.85
CA PRO A 85 9.33 -2.39 -6.16
C PRO A 85 10.39 -3.13 -7.05
N LEU A 86 10.30 -2.88 -8.36
CA LEU A 86 11.39 -2.88 -9.38
C LEU A 86 12.08 -4.23 -9.68
N ALA A 87 11.94 -4.75 -10.90
CA ALA A 87 12.93 -4.55 -11.98
C ALA A 87 14.38 -4.87 -11.53
N HIS A 88 14.90 -6.02 -11.98
CA HIS A 88 16.33 -6.42 -12.03
C HIS A 88 17.32 -5.61 -11.17
N SER A 89 17.83 -6.16 -10.05
CA SER A 89 19.15 -5.76 -9.54
C SER A 89 19.69 -6.69 -8.44
N SER A 90 20.86 -7.27 -8.74
CA SER A 90 21.94 -7.84 -7.90
C SER A 90 21.68 -8.24 -6.43
N LEU A 91 22.20 -9.44 -6.08
CA LEU A 91 22.26 -10.03 -4.74
C LEU A 91 22.79 -9.10 -3.62
N LEU A 92 23.55 -8.06 -3.98
CA LEU A 92 24.12 -7.08 -3.04
C LEU A 92 23.05 -6.29 -2.29
N SER A 93 21.90 -6.00 -2.91
CA SER A 93 20.81 -5.24 -2.27
C SER A 93 20.15 -6.01 -1.13
N PHE A 94 20.03 -7.34 -1.24
CA PHE A 94 19.46 -8.19 -0.19
C PHE A 94 20.35 -8.29 1.04
N ILE A 95 21.68 -8.37 0.83
CA ILE A 95 22.66 -8.45 1.93
C ILE A 95 22.65 -7.15 2.74
N LEU A 96 22.55 -6.00 2.08
CA LEU A 96 22.48 -4.71 2.77
C LEU A 96 21.20 -4.56 3.60
N ILE A 97 20.06 -5.01 3.09
CA ILE A 97 18.79 -4.98 3.84
C ILE A 97 18.86 -5.90 5.05
N TYR A 98 19.39 -7.12 4.90
CA TYR A 98 19.59 -8.06 6.02
C TYR A 98 20.53 -7.48 7.09
N TYR A 99 21.65 -6.87 6.68
CA TYR A 99 22.60 -6.25 7.60
C TYR A 99 21.99 -5.08 8.36
N MET A 100 21.24 -4.21 7.70
CA MET A 100 20.57 -3.07 8.35
C MET A 100 19.50 -3.54 9.35
N HIS A 101 18.78 -4.63 9.04
CA HIS A 101 17.79 -5.21 9.95
C HIS A 101 18.45 -5.88 11.16
N TYR A 102 19.55 -6.62 10.95
CA TYR A 102 20.34 -7.24 12.02
C TYR A 102 20.94 -6.20 12.99
N VAL A 103 21.51 -5.11 12.45
CA VAL A 103 22.10 -4.04 13.26
C VAL A 103 21.04 -3.30 14.08
N TYR A 104 19.81 -3.17 13.57
CA TYR A 104 18.70 -2.54 14.29
C TYR A 104 18.21 -3.40 15.47
N GLU A 105 18.08 -4.71 15.28
CA GLU A 105 17.63 -5.66 16.31
C GLU A 105 18.67 -5.95 17.40
N HIS A 106 19.95 -5.63 17.20
CA HIS A 106 21.03 -5.93 18.15
C HIS A 106 21.74 -4.69 18.74
N ASN A 107 21.31 -3.48 18.39
CA ASN A 107 21.75 -2.23 19.03
C ASN A 107 20.64 -1.55 19.87
N MET A 108 19.59 -2.27 20.23
CA MET A 108 18.64 -1.88 21.28
C MET A 108 18.73 -2.84 22.46
#